data_AF-A0A3N5XHD1-F1
#
_entry.id   AF-A0A3N5XHD1-F1
#
_cell.length_a   1.000
_cell.length_b   1.000
_cell.length_c   1.000
_cell.angle_alpha   90.00
_cell.angle_beta   90.00
_cell.angle_gamma   90.00
#
_symmetry.space_group_name_H-M   'P 1'
#
loop_
_entity.id
_entity.type
_entity.pdbx_description
1 polymer ?
#
loop_
_entity_poly.entity_id
_entity_poly.type
_entity_poly.pdbx_seq_one_letter_code
_entity_poly.pdbx_strand_id
1 'polypeptide(L)' 'MDQPWERAEVRCPHCLEILVLRPGLQEIWCQRCENGYDVMESPNPKDPDRTVLVLSKKRE' A
#
# COMPACT_ATOMS: atom_id res chain seq x y z
N MET A 1 16.56 -12.15 -5.38
CA MET A 1 15.08 -12.11 -5.44
C MET A 1 14.75 -10.88 -6.23
N ASP A 2 14.30 -11.04 -7.47
CA ASP A 2 13.80 -9.94 -8.29
C ASP A 2 12.55 -9.35 -7.62
N GLN A 3 12.69 -8.18 -7.01
CA GLN A 3 11.53 -7.42 -6.55
C GLN A 3 10.89 -6.76 -7.78
N PRO A 4 9.63 -7.08 -8.12
CA PRO A 4 9.03 -6.67 -9.39
C PRO A 4 8.70 -5.17 -9.46
N TRP A 5 8.97 -4.41 -8.40
CA TRP A 5 8.73 -2.98 -8.31
C TRP A 5 9.70 -2.32 -7.31
N GLU A 6 10.07 -1.06 -7.54
CA GLU A 6 10.97 -0.29 -6.64
C GLU A 6 10.21 0.76 -5.81
N ARG A 7 9.09 1.25 -6.33
CA ARG A 7 8.25 2.27 -5.70
C ARG A 7 6.83 2.21 -6.23
N ALA A 8 5.84 2.43 -5.37
CA ALA A 8 4.44 2.57 -5.78
C ALA A 8 3.84 3.83 -5.15
N GLU A 9 3.14 4.62 -5.96
CA GLU A 9 2.39 5.78 -5.50
C GLU A 9 0.92 5.40 -5.38
N VAL A 10 0.40 5.43 -4.16
CA VAL A 10 -1.01 5.14 -3.87
C VAL A 10 -1.65 6.38 -3.26
N ARG A 11 -2.97 6.47 -3.34
CA ARG A 11 -3.71 7.59 -2.73
C ARG A 11 -4.31 7.14 -1.40
N CYS A 12 -4.19 7.98 -0.38
CA CYS A 12 -4.90 7.78 0.88
C CYS A 12 -6.41 7.66 0.58
N PRO A 13 -7.10 6.62 1.07
CA PRO A 13 -8.52 6.41 0.76
C PRO A 13 -9.43 7.50 1.36
N HIS A 14 -8.95 8.31 2.30
CA HIS A 14 -9.72 9.37 2.96
C HIS A 14 -9.46 10.76 2.37
N CYS A 15 -8.20 11.20 2.26
CA CYS A 15 -7.86 12.56 1.83
C CYS A 15 -7.23 12.65 0.43
N LEU A 16 -7.07 11.52 -0.26
CA LEU A 16 -6.45 11.40 -1.58
C LEU A 16 -4.98 11.86 -1.67
N GLU A 17 -4.34 12.11 -0.53
CA GLU A 17 -2.92 12.43 -0.47
C GLU A 17 -2.07 11.29 -1.04
N ILE A 18 -1.00 11.64 -1.76
CA ILE A 18 -0.10 10.66 -2.37
C ILE A 18 0.78 10.07 -1.27
N LEU A 19 0.68 8.76 -1.11
CA LEU A 19 1.48 7.94 -0.22
C LEU A 19 2.46 7.12 -1.06
N VAL A 20 3.74 7.16 -0.69
CA VAL A 20 4.80 6.47 -1.43
C VAL A 20 5.17 5.19 -0.69
N LEU A 21 4.89 4.05 -1.32
CA LEU A 21 5.23 2.71 -0.83
C LEU A 21 6.59 2.28 -1.40
N ARG A 22 7.31 1.48 -0.61
CA ARG A 22 8.55 0.80 -0.99
C ARG A 22 8.41 -0.71 -0.75
N PRO A 23 9.14 -1.56 -1.48
CA PRO A 23 9.11 -3.00 -1.26
C PRO A 23 9.41 -3.35 0.21
N GLY A 24 8.62 -4.27 0.77
CA GLY A 24 8.75 -4.70 2.17
C GLY A 24 8.22 -3.71 3.22
N LEU A 25 7.68 -2.55 2.82
CA LEU A 25 6.99 -1.65 3.73
C LEU A 25 5.67 -2.30 4.17
N GLN A 26 5.52 -2.57 5.47
CA GLN A 26 4.33 -3.20 6.04
C GLN A 26 3.32 -2.20 6.60
N GLU A 27 3.74 -0.96 6.86
CA GLU A 27 2.89 0.08 7.43
C GLU A 27 3.21 1.42 6.77
N ILE A 28 2.17 2.21 6.51
CA ILE A 28 2.31 3.60 6.07
C ILE A 28 1.38 4.53 6.85
N TRP A 29 1.89 5.71 7.17
CA TRP A 29 1.14 6.73 7.90
C TRP A 29 0.73 7.88 6.97
N CYS A 30 -0.56 8.19 6.93
CA CYS A 30 -1.03 9.40 6.26
C CYS A 30 -0.96 10.57 7.25
N GLN A 31 0.00 11.48 7.02
CA GLN A 31 0.22 12.66 7.87
C GLN A 31 -1.02 13.55 7.96
N ARG A 32 -1.73 13.76 6.84
CA ARG A 32 -2.92 14.62 6.79
C ARG A 32 -4.14 14.06 7.50
N CYS A 33 -4.28 12.74 7.54
CA CYS A 33 -5.39 12.09 8.23
C CYS A 33 -5.03 11.65 9.64
N GLU A 34 -3.75 11.71 10.03
CA GLU A 34 -3.23 11.14 11.27
C GLU A 34 -3.70 9.68 11.46
N ASN A 35 -3.67 8.90 10.37
CA ASN A 35 -4.12 7.50 10.34
C ASN A 35 -3.05 6.60 9.74
N GLY A 36 -2.83 5.45 10.38
CA GLY A 36 -1.97 4.37 9.90
C GLY A 36 -2.72 3.35 9.06
N TYR A 37 -2.05 2.83 8.04
CA TYR A 37 -2.54 1.76 7.18
C TYR A 37 -1.52 0.64 7.14
N ASP A 38 -2.01 -0.58 7.27
CA ASP A 38 -1.24 -1.78 6.95
C ASP A 38 -1.18 -1.93 5.43
N VAL A 39 0.03 -2.18 4.93
CA VAL A 39 0.32 -2.38 3.52
C VAL A 39 0.50 -3.88 3.31
N MET A 40 -0.39 -4.46 2.53
CA MET A 40 -0.36 -5.89 2.21
C MET A 40 -0.20 -6.10 0.70
N GLU A 41 0.65 -7.05 0.34
CA GLU A 41 0.75 -7.58 -1.01
C GLU A 41 -0.25 -8.73 -1.15
N SER A 42 -1.19 -8.60 -2.08
CA SER A 42 -2.15 -9.67 -2.42
C SER A 42 -2.02 -10.00 -3.90
N PRO A 43 -2.19 -11.27 -4.32
CA PRO A 43 -2.33 -11.60 -5.73
C PRO A 43 -3.58 -10.92 -6.31
N ASN A 44 -3.50 -10.46 -7.56
CA ASN A 44 -4.63 -9.86 -8.24
C ASN A 44 -5.65 -10.94 -8.63
N PRO A 45 -6.93 -10.81 -8.25
CA PRO A 45 -7.94 -11.83 -8.52
C PRO A 45 -8.24 -12.04 -10.01
N LYS A 46 -7.89 -11.10 -10.88
CA LYS A 46 -8.07 -11.20 -12.34
C LYS A 46 -6.81 -11.63 -13.09
N ASP A 47 -5.64 -11.52 -12.47
CA ASP A 47 -4.34 -11.78 -13.07
C ASP A 47 -3.36 -12.25 -11.97
N PRO A 48 -3.30 -13.55 -11.66
CA PRO A 48 -2.56 -14.05 -10.51
C PRO A 48 -1.04 -13.81 -10.59
N ASP A 49 -0.49 -13.53 -11.78
CA ASP A 49 0.92 -13.13 -11.96
C ASP A 49 1.19 -11.68 -11.53
N ARG A 50 0.15 -10.89 -11.25
CA ARG A 50 0.28 -9.51 -10.73
C ARG A 50 0.03 -9.45 -9.23
N THR A 51 0.92 -8.75 -8.55
CA THR A 51 0.73 -8.36 -7.14
C THR A 51 0.02 -7.01 -7.07
N VAL A 52 -0.97 -6.89 -6.20
CA VAL A 52 -1.65 -5.63 -5.86
C VAL A 52 -1.31 -5.24 -4.42
N LEU A 53 -1.14 -3.93 -4.21
CA LEU A 53 -0.93 -3.35 -2.88
C LEU A 53 -2.27 -2.91 -2.31
N VAL A 54 -2.60 -3.46 -1.14
CA VAL A 54 -3.85 -3.19 -0.43
C VAL A 54 -3.52 -2.39 0.82
N LEU A 55 -4.20 -1.25 1.00
CA LEU A 55 -4.16 -0.48 2.24
C LEU A 55 -5.36 -0.88 3.10
N SER A 56 -5.09 -1.41 4.29
CA SER A 56 -6.11 -1.68 5.30
C SER A 56 -5.94 -0.71 6.45
N LYS A 57 -7.03 -0.07 6.91
CA LYS A 57 -6.96 0.80 8.08
C LYS A 57 -6.56 -0.04 9.29
N LYS A 58 -5.50 0.37 9.99
CA LYS A 58 -5.06 -0.30 11.21
C LYS A 58 -6.19 -0.24 12.23
N ARG A 59 -6.66 -1.40 12.70
CA ARG A 59 -7.60 -1.46 13.83
C ARG A 59 -6.81 -1.25 15.12
N GLU A 60 -7.20 -0.25 15.89
CA GLU A 60 -6.69 0.04 17.24
C GLU A 60 -7.02 -1.08 18.22
#